data_AF-A0A971BFY3-F1
#
_entry.id   AF-A0A971BFY3-F1
#
_cell.length_a   1.000
_cell.length_b   1.000
_cell.length_c   1.000
_cell.angle_alpha   90.00
_cell.angle_beta   90.00
_cell.angle_gamma   90.00
#
_symmetry.space_group_name_H-M   'P 1'
#
loop_
_entity.id
_entity.type
_entity.pdbx_description
1 polymer ?
#
loop_
_entity_poly.entity_id
_entity_poly.type
_entity_poly.pdbx_seq_one_letter_code
_entity_poly.pdbx_strand_id
1 'polypeptide(L)'
;MGKRGRRKAKAGGADAAPAAVSEYRDGEGNVLTLRDELTAGTLAGLERLDAKPAASAEDRWQRRVEYLFERLAVRWEIAGLPLEGQRELLGRYRMAGSDERRAVRAALAEHLAERYPGVEL
;
A
#
# COMPACT_ATOMS: atom_id res chain seq x y z
N MET A 1 36.97 19.40 15.11
CA MET A 1 36.71 18.44 14.03
C MET A 1 35.28 17.91 14.18
N GLY A 2 34.29 18.62 13.63
CA GLY A 2 32.86 18.35 13.89
C GLY A 2 32.18 17.71 12.69
N LYS A 3 31.77 16.44 12.81
CA LYS A 3 31.00 15.74 11.77
C LYS A 3 29.53 16.18 11.85
N ARG A 4 29.07 16.78 10.75
CA ARG A 4 27.76 17.39 10.57
C ARG A 4 26.65 16.33 10.62
N GLY A 5 25.83 16.38 11.66
CA GLY A 5 24.55 15.68 11.71
C GLY A 5 23.56 16.31 10.72
N ARG A 6 23.09 15.52 9.76
CA ARG A 6 22.03 15.92 8.82
C ARG A 6 20.70 15.91 9.56
N ARG A 7 20.42 16.98 10.30
CA ARG A 7 19.08 17.29 10.81
C ARG A 7 18.17 17.56 9.61
N LYS A 8 17.25 16.64 9.31
CA LYS A 8 16.09 16.95 8.46
C LYS A 8 15.26 17.98 9.22
N ALA A 9 15.30 19.22 8.75
CA ALA A 9 14.51 20.31 9.29
C ALA A 9 13.02 19.93 9.20
N LYS A 10 12.39 19.80 10.36
CA LYS A 10 10.95 19.84 10.56
C LYS A 10 10.52 21.28 10.26
N ALA A 11 10.09 21.55 9.02
CA ALA A 11 9.31 22.73 8.73
C ALA A 11 7.90 22.48 9.30
N GLY A 12 7.49 23.30 10.25
CA GLY A 12 6.16 23.26 10.84
C GLY A 12 5.13 24.00 9.98
N GLY A 13 3.87 23.60 10.12
CA GLY A 13 2.73 24.51 10.09
C GLY A 13 2.09 24.79 8.74
N ALA A 14 1.23 23.88 8.29
CA ALA A 14 -0.06 24.20 7.68
C ALA A 14 -0.93 22.95 7.80
N ASP A 15 -2.22 23.14 7.94
CA ASP A 15 -3.25 22.13 7.73
C ASP A 15 -2.96 21.35 6.44
N ALA A 16 -2.20 20.24 6.54
CA ALA A 16 -1.94 19.39 5.40
C ALA A 16 -3.25 18.67 5.19
N ALA A 17 -4.03 19.11 4.19
CA ALA A 17 -5.24 18.43 3.79
C ALA A 17 -4.97 16.92 3.78
N PRO A 18 -5.83 16.11 4.41
CA PRO A 18 -5.62 14.67 4.45
C PRO A 18 -5.40 14.18 3.01
N ALA A 19 -4.39 13.33 2.81
CA ALA A 19 -4.11 12.78 1.50
C ALA A 19 -5.40 12.18 0.94
N ALA A 20 -5.69 12.44 -0.34
CA ALA A 20 -6.88 11.93 -0.97
C ALA A 20 -6.89 10.39 -0.92
N VAL A 21 -8.07 9.82 -0.68
CA VAL A 21 -8.27 8.38 -0.56
C VAL A 21 -9.46 7.95 -1.39
N SER A 22 -9.40 6.71 -1.87
CA SER A 22 -10.47 6.02 -2.59
C SER A 22 -10.89 4.78 -1.81
N GLU A 23 -12.19 4.49 -1.81
CA GLU A 23 -12.78 3.33 -1.13
C GLU A 23 -13.19 2.25 -2.12
N TYR A 24 -12.83 1.01 -1.82
CA TYR A 24 -13.19 -0.17 -2.61
C TYR A 24 -14.00 -1.13 -1.72
N ARG A 25 -15.19 -1.51 -2.18
CA ARG A 25 -16.11 -2.41 -1.45
C ARG A 25 -16.11 -3.78 -2.08
N ASP A 26 -15.97 -4.83 -1.27
CA ASP A 26 -16.14 -6.20 -1.75
C ASP A 26 -17.58 -6.71 -1.59
N GLY A 27 -17.84 -7.94 -2.06
CA GLY A 27 -19.16 -8.55 -2.05
C GLY A 27 -19.69 -8.92 -0.65
N GLU A 28 -18.82 -8.98 0.35
CA GLU A 28 -19.19 -9.22 1.77
C GLU A 28 -19.42 -7.90 2.52
N GLY A 29 -19.16 -6.75 1.88
CA GLY A 29 -19.34 -5.43 2.46
C GLY A 29 -18.12 -4.92 3.22
N ASN A 30 -16.96 -5.58 3.14
CA ASN A 30 -15.73 -5.00 3.69
C ASN A 30 -15.29 -3.81 2.81
N VAL A 31 -14.61 -2.85 3.43
CA VAL A 31 -14.19 -1.61 2.76
C VAL A 31 -12.67 -1.45 2.89
N LEU A 32 -11.97 -1.50 1.76
CA LEU A 32 -10.55 -1.18 1.68
C LEU A 32 -10.37 0.27 1.23
N THR A 33 -9.71 1.07 2.05
CA THR A 33 -9.38 2.46 1.72
C THR A 33 -7.91 2.56 1.31
N LEU A 34 -7.69 3.06 0.10
CA LEU A 34 -6.36 3.25 -0.47
C LEU A 34 -6.06 4.75 -0.59
N ARG A 35 -4.82 5.16 -0.32
CA ARG A 35 -4.35 6.50 -0.68
C ARG A 35 -4.22 6.59 -2.19
N ASP A 36 -4.63 7.73 -2.73
CA ASP A 36 -4.62 8.01 -4.15
C ASP A 36 -3.22 8.15 -4.75
N GLU A 37 -2.28 8.61 -3.92
CA GLU A 37 -0.97 9.04 -4.36
C GLU A 37 0.17 8.17 -3.82
N LEU A 38 0.98 7.63 -4.73
CA LEU A 38 2.26 7.01 -4.44
C LEU A 38 3.36 8.06 -4.52
N THR A 39 4.23 8.06 -3.51
CA THR A 39 5.42 8.91 -3.56
C THR A 39 6.41 8.41 -4.62
N ALA A 40 7.21 9.30 -5.21
CA ALA A 40 8.30 8.92 -6.10
C ALA A 40 9.27 7.92 -5.45
N GLY A 41 9.49 8.03 -4.14
CA GLY A 41 10.29 7.06 -3.38
C GLY A 41 9.66 5.67 -3.29
N THR A 42 8.33 5.58 -3.32
CA THR A 42 7.61 4.31 -3.40
C THR A 42 7.79 3.66 -4.75
N LEU A 43 7.60 4.41 -5.84
CA LEU A 43 7.77 3.94 -7.21
C LEU A 43 9.19 3.43 -7.45
N ALA A 44 10.21 4.22 -7.09
CA ALA A 44 11.60 3.78 -7.16
C ALA A 44 11.90 2.57 -6.26
N GLY A 45 11.16 2.40 -5.16
CA GLY A 45 11.25 1.22 -4.30
C GLY A 45 10.65 -0.03 -4.94
N LEU A 46 9.59 0.12 -5.72
CA LEU A 46 8.95 -0.93 -6.50
C LEU A 46 9.91 -1.46 -7.57
N GLU A 47 10.51 -0.57 -8.37
CA GLU A 47 11.51 -0.94 -9.39
C GLU A 47 12.70 -1.69 -8.78
N ARG A 48 13.19 -1.23 -7.62
CA ARG A 48 14.26 -1.91 -6.88
C ARG A 48 13.83 -3.27 -6.33
N LEU A 49 12.55 -3.46 -6.02
CA LEU A 49 12.02 -4.73 -5.55
C LEU A 49 11.98 -5.74 -6.69
N ASP A 50 11.53 -5.33 -7.88
CA ASP A 50 11.47 -6.19 -9.06
C ASP A 50 12.85 -6.67 -9.53
N ALA A 51 13.85 -5.78 -9.43
CA ALA A 51 15.23 -6.10 -9.79
C ALA A 51 15.91 -7.09 -8.83
N LYS A 52 15.34 -7.35 -7.65
CA LYS A 52 15.92 -8.30 -6.70
C LYS A 52 15.68 -9.75 -7.14
N PRO A 53 16.66 -10.65 -6.94
CA PRO A 53 16.44 -12.06 -7.11
C PRO A 53 15.34 -12.56 -6.16
N ALA A 54 14.46 -13.39 -6.69
CA ALA A 54 13.35 -14.02 -5.99
C ALA A 54 13.46 -15.54 -6.19
N ALA A 55 12.89 -16.32 -5.26
CA ALA A 55 12.95 -17.77 -5.35
C ALA A 55 12.17 -18.30 -6.56
N SER A 56 11.06 -17.61 -6.90
CA SER A 56 10.16 -17.92 -8.01
C SER A 56 9.49 -16.64 -8.53
N ALA A 57 8.83 -16.71 -9.69
CA ALA A 57 7.96 -15.63 -10.18
C ALA A 57 6.83 -15.31 -9.18
N GLU A 58 6.25 -16.34 -8.56
CA GLU A 58 5.19 -16.19 -7.56
C GLU A 58 5.69 -15.49 -6.28
N ASP A 59 6.89 -15.80 -5.79
CA ASP A 59 7.52 -15.10 -4.66
C ASP A 59 7.77 -13.62 -4.98
N ARG A 60 8.21 -13.31 -6.21
CA ARG A 60 8.34 -11.91 -6.67
C ARG A 60 6.99 -11.19 -6.64
N TRP A 61 5.96 -11.82 -7.19
CA TRP A 61 4.61 -11.25 -7.24
C TRP A 61 4.02 -11.03 -5.85
N GLN A 62 4.14 -12.00 -4.94
CA GLN A 62 3.67 -11.84 -3.55
C GLN A 62 4.34 -10.64 -2.85
N ARG A 63 5.67 -10.53 -2.97
CA ARG A 63 6.41 -9.40 -2.39
C ARG A 63 5.96 -8.06 -2.96
N ARG A 64 5.70 -8.02 -4.27
CA ARG A 64 5.22 -6.83 -4.97
C ARG A 64 3.86 -6.40 -4.45
N VAL A 65 2.90 -7.33 -4.39
CA VAL A 65 1.55 -7.08 -3.86
C VAL A 65 1.60 -6.61 -2.42
N GLU A 66 2.39 -7.26 -1.56
CA GLU A 66 2.54 -6.85 -0.16
C GLU A 66 3.15 -5.45 -0.02
N TYR A 67 4.16 -5.14 -0.83
CA TYR A 67 4.76 -3.81 -0.86
C TYR A 67 3.76 -2.74 -1.31
N LEU A 68 3.00 -3.00 -2.38
CA LEU A 68 1.96 -2.08 -2.85
C LEU A 68 0.84 -1.91 -1.81
N PHE A 69 0.37 -3.00 -1.22
CA PHE A 69 -0.61 -2.97 -0.13
C PHE A 69 -0.11 -2.14 1.05
N GLU A 70 1.12 -2.36 1.53
CA GLU A 70 1.70 -1.60 2.63
C GLU A 70 1.81 -0.10 2.31
N ARG A 71 1.96 0.23 1.02
CA ARG A 71 2.15 1.61 0.56
C ARG A 71 0.86 2.31 0.18
N LEU A 72 -0.21 1.59 -0.11
CA LEU A 72 -1.48 2.17 -0.55
C LEU A 72 -2.53 2.11 0.55
N ALA A 73 -2.68 0.97 1.23
CA ALA A 73 -3.73 0.77 2.23
C ALA A 73 -3.53 1.70 3.43
N VAL A 74 -4.61 2.37 3.83
CA VAL A 74 -4.64 3.27 4.99
C VAL A 74 -5.74 2.88 5.98
N ARG A 75 -6.78 2.18 5.51
CA ARG A 75 -7.83 1.61 6.35
C ARG A 75 -8.39 0.35 5.70
N TRP A 76 -8.77 -0.63 6.51
CA TRP A 76 -9.55 -1.78 6.07
C TRP A 76 -10.62 -2.09 7.11
N GLU A 77 -11.88 -1.89 6.76
CA GLU A 77 -13.02 -2.23 7.61
C GLU A 77 -13.54 -3.61 7.25
N ILE A 78 -13.55 -4.52 8.22
CA ILE A 78 -13.96 -5.91 8.03
C ILE A 78 -15.04 -6.23 9.05
N ALA A 79 -16.22 -6.66 8.57
CA ALA A 79 -17.39 -6.89 9.42
C ALA A 79 -17.70 -5.71 10.38
N GLY A 80 -17.54 -4.47 9.89
CA GLY A 80 -17.76 -3.24 10.66
C GLY A 80 -16.63 -2.86 11.63
N LEU A 81 -15.51 -3.60 11.65
CA LEU A 81 -14.36 -3.32 12.49
C LEU A 81 -13.23 -2.66 11.67
N PRO A 82 -12.91 -1.37 11.91
CA PRO A 82 -11.86 -0.68 11.17
C PRO A 82 -10.46 -1.02 11.69
N LEU A 83 -9.56 -1.35 10.76
CA LEU A 83 -8.11 -1.45 10.98
C LEU A 83 -7.42 -0.28 10.29
N GLU A 84 -6.53 0.41 10.98
CA GLU A 84 -5.85 1.62 10.48
C GLU A 84 -4.33 1.55 10.67
N GLY A 85 -3.85 0.66 11.55
CA GLY A 85 -2.42 0.48 11.79
C GLY A 85 -1.75 -0.28 10.65
N GLN A 86 -0.67 0.26 10.07
CA GLN A 86 0.00 -0.37 8.93
C GLN A 86 0.44 -1.83 9.18
N ARG A 87 0.97 -2.11 10.38
CA ARG A 87 1.37 -3.48 10.77
C ARG A 87 0.16 -4.41 10.93
N GLU A 88 -0.94 -3.87 11.43
CA GLU A 88 -2.18 -4.61 11.62
C GLU A 88 -2.85 -4.91 10.27
N LEU A 89 -2.90 -3.92 9.37
CA LEU A 89 -3.33 -4.07 7.98
C LEU A 89 -2.55 -5.18 7.28
N LEU A 90 -1.21 -5.12 7.31
CA LEU A 90 -0.38 -6.12 6.66
C LEU A 90 -0.54 -7.50 7.31
N GLY A 91 -0.62 -7.54 8.65
CA GLY A 91 -0.89 -8.78 9.39
C GLY A 91 -2.22 -9.39 8.99
N ARG A 92 -3.28 -8.59 8.88
CA ARG A 92 -4.61 -9.03 8.46
C ARG A 92 -4.62 -9.52 7.03
N TYR A 93 -3.94 -8.83 6.11
CA TYR A 93 -3.82 -9.27 4.72
C TYR A 93 -3.10 -10.64 4.62
N ARG A 94 -2.06 -10.85 5.43
CA ARG A 94 -1.38 -12.15 5.52
C ARG A 94 -2.22 -13.27 6.14
N MET A 95 -3.16 -12.95 7.02
CA MET A 95 -4.07 -13.93 7.61
C MET A 95 -5.35 -14.12 6.78
N ALA A 96 -5.62 -13.22 5.84
CA ALA A 96 -6.84 -13.21 5.04
C ALA A 96 -6.99 -14.47 4.19
N GLY A 97 -8.24 -14.92 4.05
CA GLY A 97 -8.60 -16.05 3.21
C GLY A 97 -8.40 -15.78 1.71
N SER A 98 -8.55 -16.81 0.89
CA SER A 98 -8.34 -16.70 -0.56
C SER A 98 -9.27 -15.68 -1.22
N ASP A 99 -10.53 -15.61 -0.78
CA ASP A 99 -11.52 -14.70 -1.34
C ASP A 99 -11.21 -13.24 -0.97
N GLU A 100 -11.00 -12.97 0.32
CA GLU A 100 -10.58 -11.64 0.80
C GLU A 100 -9.30 -11.16 0.12
N ARG A 101 -8.28 -12.02 0.00
CA ARG A 101 -7.05 -11.65 -0.72
C ARG A 101 -7.31 -11.38 -2.20
N ARG A 102 -8.23 -12.11 -2.83
CA ARG A 102 -8.63 -11.85 -4.22
C ARG A 102 -9.33 -10.50 -4.35
N ALA A 103 -10.22 -10.16 -3.42
CA ALA A 103 -10.89 -8.87 -3.37
C ALA A 103 -9.89 -7.71 -3.19
N VAL A 104 -8.97 -7.83 -2.23
CA VAL A 104 -7.91 -6.83 -2.01
C VAL A 104 -7.05 -6.64 -3.26
N ARG A 105 -6.65 -7.73 -3.92
CA ARG A 105 -5.87 -7.65 -5.16
C ARG A 105 -6.65 -7.03 -6.31
N ALA A 106 -7.94 -7.31 -6.42
CA ALA A 106 -8.80 -6.67 -7.42
C ALA A 106 -8.86 -5.15 -7.19
N ALA A 107 -9.07 -4.71 -5.94
CA ALA A 107 -9.06 -3.30 -5.59
C ALA A 107 -7.72 -2.62 -5.88
N LEU A 108 -6.59 -3.28 -5.57
CA LEU A 108 -5.26 -2.77 -5.90
C LEU A 108 -5.06 -2.65 -7.42
N ALA A 109 -5.47 -3.67 -8.19
CA ALA A 109 -5.34 -3.65 -9.65
C ALA A 109 -6.18 -2.53 -10.29
N GLU A 110 -7.43 -2.37 -9.85
CA GLU A 110 -8.31 -1.28 -10.28
C GLU A 110 -7.69 0.09 -9.97
N HIS A 111 -7.28 0.29 -8.72
CA HIS A 111 -6.67 1.55 -8.28
C HIS A 111 -5.41 1.91 -9.07
N LEU A 112 -4.55 0.92 -9.32
CA LEU A 112 -3.32 1.12 -10.11
C LEU A 112 -3.63 1.38 -11.58
N ALA A 113 -4.59 0.68 -12.18
CA ALA A 113 -4.96 0.92 -13.58
C ALA A 113 -5.48 2.35 -13.81
N GLU A 114 -6.23 2.89 -12.85
CA GLU A 114 -6.77 4.25 -12.93
C GLU A 114 -5.71 5.33 -12.69
N ARG A 115 -4.82 5.13 -11.70
CA ARG A 115 -3.90 6.18 -11.21
C ARG A 115 -2.47 6.05 -11.75
N TYR A 116 -2.03 4.83 -12.06
CA TYR A 116 -0.67 4.47 -12.43
C TYR A 116 -0.66 3.42 -13.56
N PRO A 117 -1.10 3.75 -14.79
CA PRO A 117 -1.27 2.77 -15.88
C PRO A 117 0.03 2.05 -16.31
N GLY A 118 1.21 2.50 -15.86
CA GLY A 118 2.49 1.81 -16.05
C GLY A 118 2.92 0.92 -14.88
N VAL A 119 2.11 0.81 -13.83
CA VAL A 119 2.40 0.00 -12.64
C VAL A 119 1.46 -1.21 -12.63
N GLU A 120 2.01 -2.37 -12.97
CA GLU A 120 1.28 -3.64 -12.92
C GLU A 120 1.23 -4.20 -11.49
N LEU A 121 0.25 -5.05 -11.19
CA LEU A 121 0.12 -5.73 -9.90
C LEU A 121 0.97 -6.99 -9.81
#